data_AF-A0A1F9D1G9-F1
#
_entry.id   AF-A0A1F9D1G9-F1
#
_cell.length_a   1.000
_cell.length_b   1.000
_cell.length_c   1.000
_cell.angle_alpha   90.00
_cell.angle_beta   90.00
_cell.angle_gamma   90.00
#
_symmetry.space_group_name_H-M   'P 1'
#
loop_
_entity.id
_entity.type
_entity.pdbx_description
1 polymer ?
#
loop_
_entity_poly.entity_id
_entity_poly.type
_entity_poly.pdbx_seq_one_letter_code
_entity_poly.pdbx_strand_id
1 'polypeptide(L)'
;MAKIWFGRPGTQPDQGDLKGEKEISWCKNNLGPLTFLSPLGRQPKMPDEESPIPPSMRNYKFVVVEIEEENGDPKPGYYFSSLTPKEVWEKL
;
A
#
# COMPACT_ATOMS: atom_id res chain seq x y z
N MET A 1 1.93 -6.56 12.18
CA MET A 1 0.66 -6.70 11.42
C MET A 1 0.62 -5.62 10.35
N ALA A 2 -0.01 -5.90 9.21
CA ALA A 2 -0.11 -4.99 8.08
C ALA A 2 -1.52 -4.43 7.93
N LYS A 3 -1.67 -3.09 7.94
CA LYS A 3 -2.95 -2.43 7.64
C LYS A 3 -3.07 -2.20 6.15
N ILE A 4 -4.23 -2.52 5.58
CA ILE A 4 -4.54 -2.40 4.15
C ILE A 4 -5.51 -1.24 3.94
N TRP A 5 -5.06 -0.21 3.23
CA TRP A 5 -5.87 0.97 2.90
C TRP A 5 -6.13 1.04 1.42
N PHE A 6 -7.28 1.55 0.99
CA PHE A 6 -7.54 1.95 -0.40
C PHE A 6 -7.47 3.46 -0.52
N GLY A 7 -6.35 4.01 -0.99
CA GLY A 7 -6.14 5.46 -1.17
C GLY A 7 -6.39 5.96 -2.59
N ARG A 8 -6.74 7.24 -2.81
CA ARG A 8 -6.94 7.82 -4.15
C ARG A 8 -5.69 8.59 -4.62
N PRO A 9 -5.48 8.78 -5.93
CA PRO A 9 -4.41 9.65 -6.44
C PRO A 9 -4.46 11.05 -5.82
N GLY A 10 -3.30 11.61 -5.47
CA GLY A 10 -3.19 12.94 -4.87
C GLY A 10 -3.67 13.05 -3.41
N THR A 11 -4.14 11.97 -2.78
CA THR A 11 -4.52 11.96 -1.36
C THR A 11 -3.39 11.42 -0.47
N GLN A 12 -3.47 11.67 0.83
CA GLN A 12 -2.61 11.04 1.82
C GLN A 12 -3.15 9.62 2.17
N PRO A 13 -2.32 8.73 2.75
CA PRO A 13 -2.72 7.37 3.10
C PRO A 13 -3.80 7.31 4.19
N ASP A 14 -3.77 8.24 5.13
CA ASP A 14 -4.76 8.40 6.21
C ASP A 14 -6.13 8.93 5.72
N GLN A 15 -6.17 9.48 4.50
CA GLN A 15 -7.39 9.81 3.76
C GLN A 15 -7.92 8.62 2.96
N GLY A 16 -7.21 7.48 2.97
CA GLY A 16 -7.67 6.23 2.38
C GLY A 16 -8.71 5.53 3.25
N ASP A 17 -9.49 4.63 2.65
CA ASP A 17 -10.39 3.78 3.42
C ASP A 17 -9.63 2.57 3.98
N LEU A 18 -9.53 2.42 5.30
CA LEU A 18 -9.05 1.18 5.93
C LEU A 18 -9.98 0.03 5.55
N LYS A 19 -9.44 -1.02 4.93
CA LYS A 19 -10.23 -2.20 4.52
C LYS A 19 -9.97 -3.43 5.37
N GLY A 20 -8.86 -3.49 6.08
CA GLY A 20 -8.59 -4.56 7.02
C GLY A 20 -7.14 -4.62 7.46
N GLU A 21 -6.86 -5.57 8.34
CA GLU A 21 -5.53 -5.88 8.83
C GLU A 21 -5.23 -7.36 8.55
N LYS A 22 -4.02 -7.63 8.07
CA LYS A 22 -3.55 -8.98 7.74
C LYS A 22 -2.11 -9.15 8.18
N GLU A 23 -1.64 -10.39 8.24
CA GLU A 23 -0.23 -10.65 8.44
C GLU A 23 0.61 -10.17 7.24
N ILE A 24 1.88 -9.83 7.48
CA ILE A 24 2.78 -9.37 6.42
C ILE A 24 3.05 -10.51 5.42
N SER A 25 3.18 -11.74 5.92
CA SER A 25 3.24 -12.97 5.14
C SER A 25 2.04 -13.09 4.19
N TRP A 26 0.83 -12.84 4.69
CA TRP A 26 -0.39 -12.86 3.91
C TRP A 26 -0.38 -11.79 2.81
N CYS A 27 0.02 -10.56 3.14
CA CYS A 27 0.12 -9.47 2.17
C CYS A 27 1.09 -9.80 1.03
N LYS A 28 2.27 -10.33 1.36
CA LYS A 28 3.27 -10.76 0.34
C LYS A 28 2.74 -11.87 -0.56
N ASN A 29 2.00 -12.84 0.01
CA ASN A 29 1.51 -13.99 -0.74
C ASN A 29 0.28 -13.66 -1.60
N ASN A 30 -0.57 -12.72 -1.18
CA ASN A 30 -1.87 -12.47 -1.82
C ASN A 30 -1.93 -11.16 -2.61
N LEU A 31 -1.17 -10.14 -2.19
CA LEU A 31 -1.20 -8.81 -2.80
C LEU A 31 -0.09 -8.63 -3.84
N GLY A 32 0.66 -9.68 -4.15
CA GLY A 32 1.73 -9.63 -5.13
C GLY A 32 2.96 -8.85 -4.65
N PRO A 33 3.84 -8.41 -5.57
CA PRO A 33 5.06 -7.71 -5.21
C PRO A 33 4.74 -6.36 -4.57
N LEU A 34 5.17 -6.20 -3.32
CA LEU A 34 5.03 -4.96 -2.56
C LEU A 34 6.21 -4.04 -2.85
N THR A 35 5.95 -2.83 -3.35
CA THR A 35 6.98 -1.83 -3.64
C THR A 35 7.09 -0.82 -2.49
N PHE A 36 8.25 -0.71 -1.84
CA PHE A 36 8.48 0.22 -0.73
C PHE A 36 8.59 1.67 -1.23
N LEU A 37 7.90 2.59 -0.57
CA LEU A 37 7.89 4.00 -0.96
C LEU A 37 8.50 4.91 0.09
N SER A 38 8.17 4.71 1.36
CA SER A 38 8.54 5.65 2.41
C SER A 38 8.55 4.96 3.78
N PRO A 39 9.50 5.30 4.66
CA PRO A 39 9.50 4.81 6.03
C PRO A 39 8.32 5.34 6.85
N LEU A 40 8.02 4.66 7.97
CA LEU A 40 7.07 5.18 8.97
C LEU A 40 7.46 6.58 9.44
N GLY A 41 6.45 7.39 9.78
CA GLY A 41 6.63 8.80 10.14
C GLY A 41 6.77 9.75 8.95
N ARG A 42 6.93 9.24 7.73
CA ARG A 42 6.78 10.01 6.48
C ARG A 42 5.68 9.38 5.63
N GLN A 43 4.48 9.93 5.71
CA GLN A 43 3.36 9.49 4.87
C GLN A 43 3.69 9.75 3.39
N PRO A 44 3.68 8.72 2.52
CA PRO A 44 3.85 8.93 1.09
C PRO A 44 2.61 9.67 0.56
N LYS A 45 2.83 10.61 -0.35
CA LYS A 45 1.73 11.07 -1.20
C LYS A 45 1.37 9.95 -2.17
N MET A 46 0.08 9.71 -2.34
CA MET A 46 -0.37 8.86 -3.42
C MET A 46 0.03 9.51 -4.75
N PRO A 47 0.52 8.72 -5.70
CA PRO A 47 0.99 9.22 -6.97
C PRO A 47 -0.17 9.92 -7.70
N ASP A 48 0.09 11.14 -8.12
CA ASP A 48 -0.79 11.98 -8.94
C ASP A 48 -0.37 11.91 -10.42
N GLU A 49 -0.96 12.76 -11.27
CA GLU A 49 -0.61 12.85 -12.70
C GLU A 49 0.87 13.22 -12.96
N GLU A 50 1.56 13.82 -11.99
CA GLU A 50 2.98 14.17 -12.09
C GLU A 50 3.90 13.05 -11.57
N SER A 51 3.33 11.99 -10.99
CA SER A 51 4.09 10.91 -10.40
C SER A 51 4.88 10.09 -11.42
N PRO A 52 6.11 9.66 -11.11
CA PRO A 52 6.87 8.73 -11.98
C PRO A 52 6.22 7.35 -12.12
N ILE A 53 5.17 7.03 -11.35
CA ILE A 53 4.42 5.78 -11.46
C ILE A 53 3.61 5.74 -12.77
N PRO A 54 3.56 4.61 -13.51
CA PRO A 54 2.90 4.53 -14.80
C PRO A 54 1.44 4.99 -14.76
N PRO A 55 0.92 5.69 -15.79
CA PRO A 55 -0.46 6.19 -15.83
C PRO A 55 -1.53 5.11 -15.61
N SER A 56 -1.27 3.88 -16.06
CA SER A 56 -2.13 2.73 -15.77
C SER A 56 -2.29 2.49 -14.28
N MET A 57 -1.23 2.69 -13.50
CA MET A 57 -1.24 2.58 -12.04
C MET A 57 -1.80 3.81 -11.33
N ARG A 58 -1.86 4.98 -12.00
CA ARG A 58 -2.37 6.25 -11.45
C ARG A 58 -3.89 6.31 -11.31
N ASN A 59 -4.65 5.42 -11.92
CA ASN A 59 -6.12 5.38 -11.78
C ASN A 59 -6.60 4.42 -10.68
N TYR A 60 -5.68 3.72 -10.01
CA TYR A 60 -6.04 2.72 -9.01
C TYR A 60 -6.14 3.33 -7.62
N LYS A 61 -7.01 2.73 -6.78
CA LYS A 61 -6.86 2.94 -5.35
C LYS A 61 -5.66 2.11 -4.90
N PHE A 62 -4.69 2.74 -4.27
CA PHE A 62 -3.46 2.05 -3.88
C PHE A 62 -3.71 1.24 -2.63
N VAL A 63 -3.17 0.02 -2.59
CA VAL A 63 -3.10 -0.74 -1.35
C VAL A 63 -1.87 -0.33 -0.60
N VAL A 64 -2.07 0.48 0.43
CA VAL A 64 -1.02 0.85 1.37
C VAL A 64 -0.90 -0.26 2.38
N VAL A 65 0.30 -0.81 2.53
CA VAL A 65 0.64 -1.75 3.60
C VAL A 65 1.52 -1.01 4.58
N GLU A 66 1.01 -0.69 5.76
CA GLU A 66 1.81 -0.19 6.89
C GLU A 66 2.50 -1.38 7.55
N ILE A 67 3.84 -1.40 7.52
CA ILE A 67 4.65 -2.43 8.16
C ILE A 67 5.37 -1.80 9.35
N GLU A 68 5.53 -2.53 10.45
CA GLU A 68 6.53 -2.29 11.49
C GLU A 68 7.39 -3.53 11.56
N GLU A 69 8.72 -3.39 11.56
CA GLU A 69 9.59 -4.41 12.14
C GLU A 69 11.05 -3.94 12.34
N GLU A 70 11.62 -4.37 13.46
CA GLU A 70 12.96 -4.03 13.95
C GLU A 70 13.65 -5.32 14.42
N ASN A 71 14.91 -5.54 14.02
CA ASN A 71 15.78 -6.71 14.29
C ASN A 71 15.73 -7.93 13.35
N GLY A 72 15.58 -7.72 12.04
CA GLY A 72 15.72 -8.76 11.00
C GLY A 72 14.51 -8.90 10.10
N ASP A 73 13.51 -8.12 10.43
CA ASP A 73 12.14 -8.26 10.04
C ASP A 73 11.66 -7.05 9.19
N PRO A 74 10.57 -7.18 8.41
CA PRO A 74 10.06 -6.22 7.42
C PRO A 74 10.20 -4.71 7.72
N LYS A 75 10.76 -3.96 6.77
CA LYS A 75 11.07 -2.53 6.99
C LYS A 75 9.82 -1.71 7.32
N PRO A 76 9.84 -0.90 8.38
CA PRO A 76 8.71 -0.10 8.75
C PRO A 76 8.42 0.94 7.67
N GLY A 77 7.22 0.94 7.13
CA GLY A 77 6.82 1.95 6.16
C GLY A 77 5.63 1.55 5.30
N TYR A 78 5.51 2.24 4.18
CA TYR A 78 4.38 2.15 3.28
C TYR A 78 4.78 1.46 1.98
N TYR A 79 4.01 0.43 1.62
CA TYR A 79 4.17 -0.28 0.36
C TYR A 79 2.94 -0.16 -0.52
N PHE A 80 3.12 -0.19 -1.84
CA PHE A 80 2.03 -0.40 -2.80
C PHE A 80 2.03 -1.82 -3.37
N SER A 81 0.83 -2.38 -3.47
CA SER A 81 0.53 -3.53 -4.32
C SER A 81 0.35 -3.10 -5.77
N SER A 82 0.72 -3.98 -6.71
CA SER A 82 0.39 -3.85 -8.13
C SER A 82 -1.07 -4.23 -8.46
N LEU A 83 -1.82 -4.77 -7.49
CA LEU A 83 -3.21 -5.18 -7.68
C LEU A 83 -4.17 -4.00 -7.56
N THR A 84 -5.29 -4.11 -8.26
CA THR A 84 -6.40 -3.17 -8.14
C THR A 84 -7.17 -3.37 -6.83
N PRO A 85 -7.91 -2.36 -6.35
CA PRO A 85 -8.77 -2.47 -5.17
C PRO A 85 -9.78 -3.60 -5.27
N LYS A 86 -10.30 -3.84 -6.48
CA LYS A 86 -11.26 -4.91 -6.73
C LYS A 86 -10.61 -6.28 -6.49
N GLU A 87 -9.44 -6.51 -7.07
CA GLU A 87 -8.69 -7.77 -6.90
C GLU A 87 -8.27 -7.99 -5.44
N VAL A 88 -7.90 -6.92 -4.72
CA VAL A 88 -7.58 -7.04 -3.29
C VAL A 88 -8.84 -7.30 -2.47
N TRP A 89 -9.96 -6.66 -2.79
CA TRP A 89 -11.24 -6.90 -2.13
C TRP A 89 -11.71 -8.34 -2.29
N GLU A 90 -11.51 -8.95 -3.46
CA GLU A 90 -11.84 -10.35 -3.70
C GLU A 90 -10.97 -11.34 -2.91
N LYS A 91 -9.82 -10.89 -2.39
CA LYS A 91 -8.89 -11.71 -1.60
C LYS A 91 -9.04 -11.51 -0.09
N LEU A 92 -9.50 -10.33 0.35
CA LEU A 92 -9.61 -9.93 1.76
C LEU A 92 -10.59 -10.80 2.55
#